data_AF-A0A7Y1Y5K2-F1
#
_entry.id   AF-A0A7Y1Y5K2-F1
#
_cell.length_a   1.000
_cell.length_b   1.000
_cell.length_c   1.000
_cell.angle_alpha   90.00
_cell.angle_beta   90.00
_cell.angle_gamma   90.00
#
_symmetry.space_group_name_H-M   'P 1'
#
loop_
_entity.id
_entity.type
_entity.pdbx_description
1 polymer ?
#
loop_
_entity_poly.entity_id
_entity_poly.type
_entity_poly.pdbx_seq_one_letter_code
_entity_poly.pdbx_strand_id
1 'polypeptide(L)'
;MELHTVEARWFEDGPCPAVVAEWFHSAQWVSEPEARTDEYLKLPGRDDVGVKRRAGIQLDLKLRTGTPTGVVLPEGLDGPVEAWTKWSFPLGSDVSLPGEGSWIPVEKLRWSRGYAATGRGVVAVPPGATSSSGCAIELVELAIGRRRAWGFGFEAFGEGNLDDVLAATGQAVVADTPLGDITFTARGTHSYPAWLQLEGTAAG
;
A
#
# COMPACT_ATOMS: atom_id res chain seq x y z
N MET A 1 -8.92 15.26 -5.99
CA MET A 1 -9.05 14.13 -6.95
C MET A 1 -9.66 12.95 -6.21
N GLU A 2 -10.68 12.32 -6.78
CA GLU A 2 -11.26 11.07 -6.29
C GLU A 2 -10.73 9.89 -7.11
N LEU A 3 -10.47 8.76 -6.45
CA LEU A 3 -9.99 7.54 -7.08
C LEU A 3 -10.56 6.32 -6.34
N HIS A 4 -11.11 5.37 -7.09
CA HIS A 4 -11.45 4.06 -6.57
C HIS A 4 -10.28 3.11 -6.77
N THR A 5 -9.95 2.34 -5.73
CA THR A 5 -8.86 1.37 -5.74
C THR A 5 -9.31 0.05 -5.14
N VAL A 6 -8.62 -1.01 -5.54
CA VAL A 6 -8.68 -2.32 -4.89
C VAL A 6 -7.27 -2.67 -4.44
N GLU A 7 -7.12 -3.07 -3.18
CA GLU A 7 -5.81 -3.21 -2.52
C GLU A 7 -5.68 -4.55 -1.81
N ALA A 8 -4.49 -5.13 -1.89
CA ALA A 8 -4.05 -6.26 -1.07
C ALA A 8 -2.77 -5.85 -0.36
N ARG A 9 -2.66 -6.07 0.95
CA ARG A 9 -1.59 -5.44 1.73
C ARG A 9 -1.18 -6.25 2.94
N TRP A 10 0.12 -6.32 3.17
CA TRP A 10 0.72 -7.01 4.30
C TRP A 10 1.68 -6.05 5.02
N PHE A 11 1.68 -6.13 6.34
CA PHE A 11 2.62 -5.47 7.22
C PHE A 11 3.16 -6.46 8.24
N GLU A 12 4.44 -6.37 8.50
CA GLU A 12 5.13 -7.21 9.47
C GLU A 12 6.06 -6.32 10.31
N ASP A 13 6.20 -6.65 11.60
CA ASP A 13 7.09 -5.94 12.50
C ASP A 13 8.56 -6.29 12.23
N GLY A 14 9.45 -5.34 12.51
CA GLY A 14 10.89 -5.49 12.30
C GLY A 14 11.37 -4.98 10.93
N PRO A 15 12.66 -5.18 10.61
CA PRO A 15 13.21 -4.83 9.31
C PRO A 15 12.71 -5.76 8.21
N CYS A 16 12.68 -5.26 6.98
CA CYS A 16 12.38 -6.09 5.80
C CYS A 16 13.40 -7.24 5.68
N PRO A 17 12.98 -8.51 5.56
CA PRO A 17 13.89 -9.62 5.32
C PRO A 17 14.66 -9.44 4.01
N ALA A 18 15.96 -9.72 4.03
CA ALA A 18 16.83 -9.57 2.85
C ALA A 18 16.30 -10.34 1.63
N VAL A 19 15.78 -11.55 1.83
CA VAL A 19 15.18 -12.37 0.75
C VAL A 19 13.99 -11.68 0.07
N VAL A 20 13.16 -10.95 0.83
CA VAL A 20 12.02 -10.19 0.29
C VAL A 20 12.50 -8.95 -0.45
N ALA A 21 13.46 -8.22 0.14
CA ALA A 21 14.07 -7.06 -0.50
C ALA A 21 14.76 -7.47 -1.81
N GLU A 22 15.59 -8.51 -1.82
CA GLU A 22 16.28 -9.03 -3.01
C GLU A 22 15.30 -9.49 -4.10
N TRP A 23 14.25 -10.23 -3.71
CA TRP A 23 13.16 -10.59 -4.61
C TRP A 23 12.50 -9.34 -5.21
N PHE A 24 12.18 -8.34 -4.39
CA PHE A 24 11.62 -7.07 -4.87
C PHE A 24 12.61 -6.28 -5.77
N HIS A 25 13.89 -6.38 -5.45
CA HIS A 25 15.11 -5.96 -6.19
C HIS A 25 15.21 -6.50 -7.61
N SER A 26 14.92 -7.79 -7.76
CA SER A 26 15.32 -8.56 -8.95
C SER A 26 14.48 -8.32 -10.20
N ALA A 27 13.30 -7.69 -10.06
CA ALA A 27 12.43 -7.44 -11.20
C ALA A 27 12.83 -6.20 -12.00
N GLN A 28 12.27 -6.12 -13.20
CA GLN A 28 12.38 -4.93 -14.04
C GLN A 28 11.60 -3.76 -13.45
N TRP A 29 12.09 -2.54 -13.75
CA TRP A 29 11.36 -1.28 -13.58
C TRP A 29 10.97 -0.94 -12.13
N VAL A 30 11.81 -1.35 -11.19
CA VAL A 30 11.73 -0.86 -9.81
C VAL A 30 12.10 0.63 -9.77
N SER A 31 11.30 1.43 -9.10
CA SER A 31 11.58 2.85 -8.89
C SER A 31 12.79 3.07 -7.99
N GLU A 32 13.41 4.24 -8.11
CA GLU A 32 14.30 4.74 -7.04
C GLU A 32 13.54 4.82 -5.70
N PRO A 33 14.24 4.68 -4.56
CA PRO A 33 13.63 4.85 -3.25
C PRO A 33 13.08 6.25 -3.05
N GLU A 34 11.84 6.35 -2.57
CA GLU A 34 11.22 7.58 -2.11
C GLU A 34 11.26 7.63 -0.58
N ALA A 35 12.06 8.54 -0.03
CA ALA A 35 12.09 8.82 1.41
C ALA A 35 11.14 9.98 1.74
N ARG A 36 10.20 9.75 2.67
CA ARG A 36 9.32 10.82 3.17
C ARG A 36 8.73 10.52 4.54
N THR A 37 8.21 11.55 5.19
CA THR A 37 7.40 11.42 6.41
C THR A 37 5.95 11.76 6.09
N ASP A 38 5.05 10.83 6.37
CA ASP A 38 3.60 11.01 6.30
C ASP A 38 3.05 11.11 7.73
N GLU A 39 2.14 12.03 7.99
CA GLU A 39 1.46 12.17 9.28
C GLU A 39 0.08 11.52 9.18
N TYR A 40 -0.23 10.56 10.05
CA TYR A 40 -1.51 9.85 10.04
C TYR A 40 -2.38 10.29 11.21
N LEU A 41 -3.64 10.64 10.94
CA LEU A 41 -4.57 10.95 12.02
C LEU A 41 -4.96 9.67 12.75
N LYS A 42 -4.78 9.66 14.07
CA LYS A 42 -5.20 8.58 14.94
C LYS A 42 -6.73 8.57 15.04
N LEU A 43 -7.35 7.50 14.55
CA LEU A 43 -8.79 7.27 14.62
C LEU A 43 -9.06 5.94 15.36
N PRO A 44 -9.14 5.97 16.71
CA PRO A 44 -9.32 4.75 17.50
C PRO A 44 -10.59 3.98 17.12
N GLY A 45 -10.47 2.67 16.93
CA GLY A 45 -11.59 1.79 16.59
C GLY A 45 -12.07 1.89 15.14
N ARG A 46 -11.33 2.58 14.27
CA ARG A 46 -11.65 2.75 12.84
C ARG A 46 -10.50 2.25 11.98
N ASP A 47 -10.68 1.06 11.42
CA ASP A 47 -9.76 0.45 10.45
C ASP A 47 -10.20 0.67 8.99
N ASP A 48 -11.40 1.21 8.80
CA ASP A 48 -12.08 1.48 7.54
C ASP A 48 -11.86 2.91 7.03
N VAL A 49 -11.24 3.78 7.83
CA VAL A 49 -10.97 5.19 7.46
C VAL A 49 -9.50 5.51 7.71
N GLY A 50 -8.83 6.01 6.69
CA GLY A 50 -7.47 6.54 6.79
C GLY A 50 -7.43 8.02 6.44
N VAL A 51 -6.89 8.84 7.32
CA VAL A 51 -6.59 10.25 7.03
C VAL A 51 -5.09 10.44 7.18
N LYS A 52 -4.43 10.96 6.16
CA LYS A 52 -3.00 11.26 6.21
C LYS A 52 -2.65 12.57 5.55
N ARG A 53 -1.70 13.28 6.14
CA ARG A 53 -1.00 14.41 5.53
C ARG A 53 0.32 13.91 4.97
N ARG A 54 0.47 14.03 3.65
CA ARG A 54 1.65 13.58 2.91
C ARG A 54 2.67 14.72 2.84
N ALA A 55 3.82 14.53 3.49
CA ALA A 55 4.96 15.46 3.45
C ALA A 55 4.56 16.94 3.64
N GLY A 56 3.55 17.22 4.45
CA GLY A 56 3.06 18.58 4.69
C GLY A 56 2.17 19.21 3.62
N ILE A 57 2.11 18.66 2.40
CA ILE A 57 1.62 19.35 1.18
C ILE A 57 0.29 18.84 0.64
N GLN A 58 -0.18 17.67 1.08
CA GLN A 58 -1.42 17.06 0.58
C GLN A 58 -2.13 16.30 1.70
N LEU A 59 -3.45 16.44 1.78
CA LEU A 59 -4.31 15.63 2.63
C LEU A 59 -4.95 14.52 1.80
N ASP A 60 -4.75 13.27 2.22
CA ASP A 60 -5.41 12.09 1.65
C ASP A 60 -6.43 11.55 2.66
N LEU A 61 -7.66 11.31 2.20
CA LEU A 61 -8.69 10.54 2.88
C LEU A 61 -8.89 9.23 2.12
N LYS A 62 -8.90 8.11 2.83
CA LYS A 62 -9.27 6.78 2.32
C LYS A 62 -10.45 6.25 3.13
N LEU A 63 -11.46 5.72 2.44
CA LEU A 63 -12.59 5.03 3.04
C LEU A 63 -12.70 3.64 2.41
N ARG A 64 -12.70 2.60 3.23
CA ARG A 64 -12.95 1.22 2.77
C ARG A 64 -14.39 1.13 2.32
N THR A 65 -14.60 0.68 1.11
CA THR A 65 -15.94 0.53 0.51
C THR A 65 -16.27 -0.95 0.39
N GLY A 66 -17.46 -1.32 0.84
CA GLY A 66 -17.90 -2.71 0.81
C GLY A 66 -17.15 -3.63 1.77
N THR A 67 -17.33 -4.93 1.55
CA THR A 67 -16.61 -6.01 2.24
C THR A 67 -15.40 -6.44 1.42
N PRO A 68 -14.38 -7.04 2.04
CA PRO A 68 -13.28 -7.65 1.30
C PRO A 68 -13.79 -8.56 0.17
N THR A 69 -13.20 -8.44 -1.01
CA THR A 69 -13.61 -9.16 -2.22
C THR A 69 -13.04 -10.58 -2.20
N GLY A 70 -13.73 -11.50 -2.88
CA GLY A 70 -13.34 -12.92 -2.97
C GLY A 70 -12.23 -13.20 -3.99
N VAL A 71 -11.39 -12.19 -4.29
CA VAL A 71 -10.31 -12.32 -5.27
C VAL A 71 -9.28 -13.31 -4.75
N VAL A 72 -9.02 -14.34 -5.56
CA VAL A 72 -7.98 -15.34 -5.27
C VAL A 72 -6.68 -14.87 -5.90
N LEU A 73 -5.72 -14.54 -5.04
CA LEU A 73 -4.36 -14.24 -5.43
C LEU A 73 -3.54 -15.53 -5.66
N PRO A 74 -2.43 -15.47 -6.40
CA PRO A 74 -1.54 -16.61 -6.59
C PRO A 74 -1.01 -17.18 -5.26
N GLU A 75 -0.54 -18.42 -5.30
CA GLU A 75 0.13 -19.07 -4.16
C GLU A 75 1.28 -18.19 -3.63
N GLY A 76 1.37 -18.08 -2.31
CA GLY A 76 2.32 -17.20 -1.62
C GLY A 76 1.80 -15.78 -1.34
N LEU A 77 0.63 -15.41 -1.87
CA LEU A 77 -0.02 -14.10 -1.63
C LEU A 77 -1.41 -14.28 -1.00
N ASP A 78 -1.46 -14.62 0.28
CA ASP A 78 -2.72 -14.87 0.98
C ASP A 78 -3.16 -13.65 1.82
N GLY A 79 -4.40 -13.22 1.64
CA GLY A 79 -4.98 -12.12 2.42
C GLY A 79 -6.22 -11.53 1.77
N PRO A 80 -7.06 -10.80 2.54
CA PRO A 80 -8.20 -10.10 1.98
C PRO A 80 -7.78 -9.02 0.98
N VAL A 81 -8.59 -8.90 -0.06
CA VAL A 81 -8.55 -7.81 -1.02
C VAL A 81 -9.63 -6.81 -0.65
N GLU A 82 -9.28 -5.54 -0.46
CA GLU A 82 -10.18 -4.50 0.04
C GLU A 82 -10.41 -3.44 -1.03
N ALA A 83 -11.65 -3.02 -1.21
CA ALA A 83 -11.98 -1.87 -2.05
C ALA A 83 -11.94 -0.58 -1.23
N TRP A 84 -11.45 0.49 -1.85
CA TRP A 84 -11.27 1.79 -1.22
C TRP A 84 -11.71 2.90 -2.16
N THR A 85 -12.27 3.97 -1.58
CA THR A 85 -12.34 5.27 -2.24
C THR A 85 -11.36 6.23 -1.58
N LYS A 86 -10.53 6.87 -2.40
CA LYS A 86 -9.50 7.80 -1.98
C LYS A 86 -9.81 9.19 -2.53
N TRP A 87 -9.73 10.19 -1.65
CA TRP A 87 -9.73 11.59 -2.03
C TRP A 87 -8.40 12.24 -1.65
N SER A 88 -7.84 13.00 -2.57
CA SER A 88 -6.63 13.79 -2.36
C SER A 88 -6.91 15.28 -2.55
N PHE A 89 -6.47 16.08 -1.58
CA PHE A 89 -6.64 17.53 -1.52
C PHE A 89 -5.27 18.20 -1.34
N PRO A 90 -4.88 19.15 -2.22
CA PRO A 90 -3.67 19.93 -1.97
C PRO A 90 -3.85 20.76 -0.69
N LEU A 91 -2.82 20.82 0.14
CA LEU A 91 -2.78 21.70 1.30
C LEU A 91 -1.94 22.93 0.96
N GLY A 92 -2.47 24.11 1.28
CA GLY A 92 -1.67 25.33 1.31
C GLY A 92 -0.66 25.29 2.45
N SER A 93 0.43 26.05 2.31
CA SER A 93 1.48 26.17 3.34
C SER A 93 0.95 26.63 4.70
N ASP A 94 -0.16 27.36 4.70
CA ASP A 94 -0.69 28.04 5.88
C ASP A 94 -1.86 27.29 6.53
N VAL A 95 -2.17 26.09 6.05
CA VAL A 95 -3.26 25.27 6.59
C VAL A 95 -2.80 24.57 7.86
N SER A 96 -3.28 25.05 9.00
CA SER A 96 -3.21 24.33 10.27
C SER A 96 -4.35 23.30 10.33
N LEU A 97 -4.00 22.03 10.54
CA LEU A 97 -4.98 20.98 10.79
C LEU A 97 -5.21 20.85 12.29
N PRO A 98 -6.48 20.71 12.74
CA PRO A 98 -6.77 20.50 14.15
C PRO A 98 -6.24 19.15 14.63
N GLY A 99 -6.12 19.00 15.95
CA GLY A 99 -5.73 17.73 16.58
C GLY A 99 -4.23 17.60 16.85
N GLU A 100 -3.59 18.63 17.37
CA GLU A 100 -2.22 18.51 17.92
C GLU A 100 -2.12 17.28 18.84
N GLY A 101 -1.06 16.48 18.66
CA GLY A 101 -0.88 15.21 19.37
C GLY A 101 -1.72 14.02 18.87
N SER A 102 -2.63 14.22 17.92
CA SER A 102 -3.43 13.15 17.29
C SER A 102 -2.85 12.66 15.97
N TRP A 103 -1.78 13.29 15.48
CA TRP A 103 -1.09 12.92 14.26
C TRP A 103 0.15 12.08 14.59
N ILE A 104 0.23 10.90 13.97
CA ILE A 104 1.32 9.94 14.13
C ILE A 104 2.28 10.14 12.95
N PRO A 105 3.51 10.64 13.18
CA PRO A 105 4.51 10.71 12.11
C PRO A 105 5.01 9.30 11.79
N VAL A 106 4.97 8.95 10.50
CA VAL A 106 5.46 7.69 9.97
C VAL A 106 6.53 8.01 8.93
N GLU A 107 7.78 7.71 9.26
CA GLU A 107 8.90 7.77 8.32
C GLU A 107 8.79 6.58 7.36
N LYS A 108 9.06 6.82 6.08
CA LYS A 108 8.92 5.83 5.02
C LYS A 108 10.09 5.85 4.07
N LEU A 109 10.53 4.66 3.70
CA LEU A 109 11.37 4.43 2.53
C LEU A 109 10.61 3.47 1.61
N ARG A 110 10.22 3.94 0.43
CA ARG A 110 9.29 3.23 -0.46
C ARG A 110 9.92 2.97 -1.82
N TRP A 111 9.77 1.75 -2.31
CA TRP A 111 10.00 1.38 -3.70
C TRP A 111 8.71 0.93 -4.34
N SER A 112 8.60 1.08 -5.65
CA SER A 112 7.41 0.68 -6.39
C SER A 112 7.74 0.08 -7.74
N ARG A 113 6.84 -0.79 -8.23
CA ARG A 113 6.80 -1.21 -9.63
C ARG A 113 5.41 -0.95 -10.18
N GLY A 114 5.33 -0.53 -11.44
CA GLY A 114 4.07 -0.22 -12.11
C GLY A 114 3.68 -1.29 -13.11
N TYR A 115 2.38 -1.59 -13.18
CA TYR A 115 1.77 -2.44 -14.20
C TYR A 115 0.61 -1.68 -14.86
N ALA A 116 0.58 -1.65 -16.18
CA ALA A 116 -0.52 -1.05 -16.95
C ALA A 116 -1.50 -2.14 -17.39
N ALA A 117 -2.80 -1.87 -17.22
CA ALA A 117 -3.85 -2.73 -17.75
C ALA A 117 -3.93 -2.60 -19.27
N THR A 118 -4.11 -3.73 -19.94
CA THR A 118 -4.26 -3.86 -21.39
C THR A 118 -5.49 -4.71 -21.68
N GLY A 119 -5.97 -4.71 -22.93
CA GLY A 119 -7.09 -5.58 -23.32
C GLY A 119 -6.82 -7.08 -23.22
N ARG A 120 -5.61 -7.52 -22.85
CA ARG A 120 -5.20 -8.93 -22.75
C ARG A 120 -4.62 -9.32 -21.37
N GLY A 121 -4.62 -8.43 -20.39
CA GLY A 121 -3.96 -8.62 -19.10
C GLY A 121 -3.20 -7.38 -18.67
N VAL A 122 -2.07 -7.55 -17.98
CA VAL A 122 -1.24 -6.43 -17.50
C VAL A 122 0.20 -6.55 -17.98
N VAL A 123 0.90 -5.42 -18.10
CA VAL A 123 2.32 -5.37 -18.50
C VAL A 123 3.09 -4.46 -17.55
N ALA A 124 4.30 -4.86 -17.16
CA ALA A 124 5.19 -4.01 -16.36
C ALA A 124 5.58 -2.76 -17.15
N VAL A 125 5.60 -1.60 -16.48
CA VAL A 125 5.92 -0.31 -17.09
C VAL A 125 7.04 0.41 -16.34
N PRO A 126 7.87 1.21 -17.05
CA PRO A 126 8.92 2.01 -16.41
C PRO A 126 8.38 2.96 -15.34
N PRO A 127 9.16 3.30 -14.31
CA PRO A 127 8.78 4.32 -13.33
C PRO A 127 8.41 5.64 -14.02
N GLY A 128 7.31 6.25 -13.59
CA GLY A 128 6.81 7.51 -14.16
C GLY A 128 5.99 7.36 -15.45
N ALA A 129 5.88 6.16 -16.01
CA ALA A 129 4.93 5.91 -17.09
C ALA A 129 3.49 6.16 -16.61
N THR A 130 2.70 6.85 -17.43
CA THR A 130 1.30 7.12 -17.14
C THR A 130 0.41 6.04 -17.74
N SER A 131 -0.56 5.57 -16.97
CA SER A 131 -1.64 4.70 -17.44
C SER A 131 -2.95 5.16 -16.84
N SER A 132 -4.04 5.05 -17.60
CA SER A 132 -5.39 5.33 -17.10
C SER A 132 -5.93 4.21 -16.20
N SER A 133 -5.40 3.00 -16.32
CA SER A 133 -5.76 1.84 -15.50
C SER A 133 -4.57 0.89 -15.32
N GLY A 134 -4.47 0.25 -14.16
CA GLY A 134 -3.34 -0.61 -13.85
C GLY A 134 -3.24 -0.96 -12.37
N CYS A 135 -2.06 -1.41 -11.96
CA CYS A 135 -1.76 -1.72 -10.58
C CYS A 135 -0.37 -1.25 -10.23
N ALA A 136 -0.24 -0.57 -9.09
CA ALA A 136 1.05 -0.30 -8.47
C ALA A 136 1.31 -1.39 -7.44
N ILE A 137 2.55 -1.88 -7.39
CA ILE A 137 3.03 -2.68 -6.26
C ILE A 137 4.06 -1.87 -5.50
N GLU A 138 4.09 -2.03 -4.17
CA GLU A 138 5.03 -1.33 -3.32
C GLU A 138 5.67 -2.25 -2.28
N LEU A 139 6.95 -2.01 -2.03
CA LEU A 139 7.67 -2.44 -0.84
C LEU A 139 7.99 -1.18 -0.04
N VAL A 140 7.69 -1.18 1.25
CA VAL A 140 7.89 -0.03 2.12
C VAL A 140 8.52 -0.44 3.43
N GLU A 141 9.55 0.30 3.85
CA GLU A 141 10.05 0.28 5.22
C GLU A 141 9.44 1.44 6.00
N LEU A 142 9.05 1.16 7.23
CA LEU A 142 8.29 2.07 8.09
C LEU A 142 8.98 2.26 9.44
N ALA A 143 8.97 3.49 9.93
CA ALA A 143 9.38 3.79 11.29
C ALA A 143 8.41 4.76 11.98
N ILE A 144 8.05 4.40 13.22
CA ILE A 144 7.32 5.26 14.17
C ILE A 144 8.17 5.33 15.43
N GLY A 145 8.90 6.42 15.61
CA GLY A 145 9.90 6.54 16.68
C GLY A 145 10.92 5.40 16.65
N ARG A 146 10.84 4.48 17.63
CA ARG A 146 11.72 3.30 17.71
C ARG A 146 11.14 2.03 17.07
N ARG A 147 9.84 1.98 16.81
CA ARG A 147 9.25 0.82 16.12
C ARG A 147 9.72 0.81 14.67
N ARG A 148 10.01 -0.39 14.18
CA ARG A 148 10.30 -0.67 12.77
C ARG A 148 9.29 -1.69 12.29
N ALA A 149 8.83 -1.49 11.08
CA ALA A 149 7.98 -2.43 10.38
C ALA A 149 8.31 -2.32 8.88
N TRP A 150 7.82 -3.26 8.11
CA TRP A 150 7.83 -3.18 6.66
C TRP A 150 6.49 -3.66 6.12
N GLY A 151 6.23 -3.35 4.86
CA GLY A 151 5.02 -3.83 4.21
C GLY A 151 5.19 -4.02 2.71
N PHE A 152 4.34 -4.87 2.17
CA PHE A 152 4.20 -5.14 0.76
C PHE A 152 2.74 -4.96 0.37
N GLY A 153 2.46 -4.45 -0.83
CA GLY A 153 1.07 -4.36 -1.25
C GLY A 153 0.86 -4.03 -2.72
N PHE A 154 -0.35 -4.30 -3.16
CA PHE A 154 -0.92 -4.00 -4.47
C PHE A 154 -1.97 -2.90 -4.31
N GLU A 155 -2.04 -1.99 -5.28
CA GLU A 155 -3.09 -0.98 -5.43
C GLU A 155 -3.49 -0.93 -6.89
N ALA A 156 -4.57 -1.62 -7.24
CA ALA A 156 -5.21 -1.55 -8.56
C ALA A 156 -6.07 -0.30 -8.65
N PHE A 157 -6.01 0.39 -9.79
CA PHE A 157 -6.65 1.69 -10.01
C PHE A 157 -7.13 1.84 -11.45
N GLY A 158 -8.01 2.83 -11.66
CA GLY A 158 -8.49 3.23 -12.97
C GLY A 158 -9.88 2.70 -13.30
N GLU A 159 -10.15 2.52 -14.58
CA GLU A 159 -11.43 2.01 -15.08
C GLU A 159 -11.41 0.48 -15.26
N GLY A 160 -12.59 -0.12 -15.31
CA GLY A 160 -12.79 -1.55 -15.52
C GLY A 160 -12.95 -2.33 -14.21
N ASN A 161 -12.77 -3.65 -14.28
CA ASN A 161 -12.84 -4.52 -13.12
C ASN A 161 -11.49 -4.54 -12.40
N LEU A 162 -11.37 -3.79 -11.31
CA LEU A 162 -10.12 -3.65 -10.56
C LEU A 162 -9.69 -4.96 -9.87
N ASP A 163 -10.64 -5.82 -9.51
CA ASP A 163 -10.36 -7.16 -8.98
C ASP A 163 -9.60 -8.00 -10.00
N ASP A 164 -10.02 -7.98 -11.27
CA ASP A 164 -9.36 -8.70 -12.37
C ASP A 164 -7.96 -8.12 -12.64
N VAL A 165 -7.81 -6.79 -12.58
CA VAL A 165 -6.50 -6.12 -12.74
C VAL A 165 -5.54 -6.51 -11.61
N LEU A 166 -6.01 -6.54 -10.37
CA LEU A 166 -5.22 -6.95 -9.21
C LEU A 166 -4.81 -8.42 -9.32
N ALA A 167 -5.74 -9.31 -9.65
CA ALA A 167 -5.46 -10.73 -9.83
C ALA A 167 -4.46 -10.98 -10.97
N ALA A 168 -4.65 -10.33 -12.13
CA ALA A 168 -3.73 -10.42 -13.25
C ALA A 168 -2.32 -9.88 -12.90
N THR A 169 -2.26 -8.84 -12.07
CA THR A 169 -0.97 -8.31 -11.57
C THR A 169 -0.29 -9.28 -10.62
N GLY A 170 -1.03 -9.91 -9.70
CA GLY A 170 -0.47 -10.98 -8.88
C GLY A 170 0.15 -12.09 -9.73
N GLN A 171 -0.57 -12.56 -10.76
CA GLN A 171 -0.08 -13.60 -11.67
C GLN A 171 1.18 -13.14 -12.43
N ALA A 172 1.20 -11.91 -12.94
CA ALA A 172 2.37 -11.36 -13.63
C ALA A 172 3.59 -11.25 -12.70
N VAL A 173 3.40 -10.78 -11.46
CA VAL A 173 4.47 -10.67 -10.47
C VAL A 173 5.12 -12.03 -10.18
N VAL A 174 4.31 -13.07 -9.96
CA VAL A 174 4.84 -14.41 -9.65
C VAL A 174 5.45 -15.08 -10.89
N ALA A 175 4.92 -14.82 -12.09
CA ALA A 175 5.48 -15.33 -13.34
C ALA A 175 6.83 -14.68 -13.67
N ASP A 176 6.95 -13.36 -13.53
CA ASP A 176 8.16 -12.60 -13.83
C ASP A 176 9.24 -12.79 -12.75
N THR A 177 8.81 -12.93 -11.49
CA THR A 177 9.71 -13.05 -10.34
C THR A 177 9.11 -14.03 -9.33
N PRO A 178 9.36 -15.34 -9.48
CA PRO A 178 8.82 -16.35 -8.58
C PRO A 178 9.13 -16.07 -7.11
N LEU A 179 8.14 -16.28 -6.24
CA LEU A 179 8.26 -16.02 -4.80
C LEU A 179 9.22 -17.00 -4.08
N GLY A 180 9.41 -18.20 -4.63
CA GLY A 180 10.17 -19.26 -3.95
C GLY A 180 9.51 -19.59 -2.60
N ASP A 181 10.29 -19.51 -1.52
CA ASP A 181 9.81 -19.78 -0.15
C ASP A 181 9.16 -18.55 0.51
N ILE A 182 9.12 -17.39 -0.16
CA ILE A 182 8.48 -16.19 0.38
C ILE A 182 6.97 -16.40 0.42
N THR A 183 6.38 -16.24 1.61
CA THR A 183 4.93 -16.30 1.79
C THR A 183 4.45 -15.06 2.52
N PHE A 184 3.50 -14.36 1.91
CA PHE A 184 2.72 -13.29 2.55
C PHE A 184 1.42 -13.92 3.06
N THR A 185 1.31 -14.06 4.38
CA THR A 185 0.19 -14.78 5.01
C THR A 185 -0.92 -13.82 5.46
N ALA A 186 -2.15 -14.32 5.58
CA ALA A 186 -3.28 -13.54 6.12
C ALA A 186 -3.03 -12.93 7.51
N ARG A 187 -2.09 -13.46 8.29
CA ARG A 187 -1.72 -12.91 9.61
C ARG A 187 -1.14 -11.51 9.51
N GLY A 188 -0.35 -11.23 8.47
CA GLY A 188 0.25 -9.91 8.23
C GLY A 188 -0.71 -8.95 7.53
N THR A 189 -1.91 -9.38 7.16
CA THR A 189 -2.80 -8.52 6.37
C THR A 189 -3.43 -7.43 7.23
N HIS A 190 -3.03 -6.19 6.93
CA HIS A 190 -3.58 -5.02 7.56
C HIS A 190 -3.72 -3.88 6.55
N SER A 191 -4.83 -3.15 6.62
CA SER A 191 -4.88 -1.78 6.08
C SER A 191 -3.93 -0.88 6.90
N TYR A 192 -3.49 0.25 6.34
CA TYR A 192 -2.71 1.23 7.12
C TYR A 192 -3.42 1.67 8.42
N PRO A 193 -4.73 2.01 8.39
CA PRO A 193 -5.48 2.31 9.61
C PRO A 193 -5.51 1.16 10.63
N ALA A 194 -5.60 -0.09 10.17
CA ALA A 194 -5.54 -1.26 11.06
C ALA A 194 -4.15 -1.39 11.71
N TRP A 195 -3.08 -1.31 10.91
CA TRP A 195 -1.70 -1.45 11.39
C TRP A 195 -1.32 -0.36 12.41
N LEU A 196 -1.76 0.88 12.20
CA LEU A 196 -1.53 2.00 13.12
C LEU A 196 -2.20 1.80 14.49
N GLN A 197 -3.27 1.03 14.57
CA GLN A 197 -3.95 0.76 15.84
C GLN A 197 -3.19 -0.25 16.72
N LEU A 198 -2.33 -1.08 16.13
CA LEU A 198 -1.50 -2.05 16.85
C LEU A 198 -0.48 -1.37 17.79
N GLU A 199 -0.15 -0.09 17.54
CA GLU A 199 0.66 0.78 18.42
C GLU A 199 0.10 0.87 19.86
N GLY A 200 -1.19 0.58 20.07
CA GLY A 200 -1.82 0.62 21.39
C GLY A 200 -1.80 -0.69 22.18
N THR A 201 -1.38 -1.81 21.59
CA THR A 201 -1.52 -3.14 22.21
C THR A 201 -0.25 -3.70 22.85
N ALA A 202 0.88 -2.98 22.76
CA ALA A 202 2.16 -3.40 23.35
C ALA A 202 2.49 -2.76 24.71
N ALA A 203 1.51 -2.12 25.38
CA ALA A 203 1.66 -1.61 26.74
C ALA A 203 0.36 -1.84 27.53
N GLY A 204 0.29 -2.98 28.20
CA GLY A 204 -0.78 -3.38 29.11
C GLY A 204 -0.49 -4.73 29.74
#